data_AF-A0A655APP4-F1
#
_entry.id   AF-A0A655APP4-F1
#
_cell.length_a   1.000
_cell.length_b   1.000
_cell.length_c   1.000
_cell.angle_alpha   90.00
_cell.angle_beta   90.00
_cell.angle_gamma   90.00
#
_symmetry.space_group_name_H-M   'P 1'
#
loop_
_entity.id
_entity.type
_entity.pdbx_description
1 polymer ?
#
loop_
_entity_poly.entity_id
_entity_poly.type
_entity_poly.pdbx_seq_one_letter_code
_entity_poly.pdbx_strand_id
1 'polypeptide(L)'
;MFAFGHGLSYTSFEYRDLVVTGGHTVHASFSVTNTGDRSGADVPQLYMIAAPGESRLRLLGFERVELEPGQTRRVRIEADPRLLARYDGEARSWRIEPGGYTVAVGASAVALKLAAKVKLAGRGFGR
;
A
#
# COMPACT_ATOMS: atom_id res chain seq x y z
N MET A 1 -17.34 17.05 -4.93
CA MET A 1 -16.45 16.45 -3.90
C MET A 1 -15.39 15.65 -4.65
N PHE A 2 -14.12 16.04 -4.60
CA PHE A 2 -13.03 15.36 -5.31
C PHE A 2 -12.06 14.77 -4.29
N ALA A 3 -11.81 13.46 -4.37
CA ALA A 3 -10.88 12.77 -3.47
C ALA A 3 -9.43 13.03 -3.90
N PHE A 4 -8.53 13.08 -2.91
CA PHE A 4 -7.08 13.12 -3.11
C PHE A 4 -6.63 11.90 -3.94
N GLY A 5 -5.89 12.12 -5.04
CA GLY A 5 -5.39 11.06 -5.92
C GLY A 5 -6.20 10.79 -7.20
N HIS A 6 -7.20 11.63 -7.55
CA HIS A 6 -7.91 11.54 -8.83
C HIS A 6 -7.03 12.04 -10.00
N GLY A 7 -6.01 11.27 -10.36
CA GLY A 7 -5.29 11.45 -11.62
C GLY A 7 -6.11 10.87 -12.76
N LEU A 8 -6.77 11.73 -13.54
CA LEU A 8 -7.32 11.34 -14.84
C LEU A 8 -6.14 11.07 -15.78
N SER A 9 -5.53 9.89 -15.68
CA SER A 9 -4.58 9.45 -16.69
C SER A 9 -5.37 9.22 -17.99
N TYR A 10 -4.81 9.63 -19.13
CA TYR A 10 -5.42 9.42 -20.44
C TYR A 10 -5.42 7.93 -20.87
N THR A 11 -5.03 7.03 -19.98
CA THR A 11 -5.01 5.58 -20.15
C THR A 11 -5.50 4.87 -18.88
N SER A 12 -5.88 3.60 -19.01
CA SER A 12 -6.33 2.75 -17.90
C SER A 12 -5.25 1.79 -17.42
N PHE A 13 -5.25 1.49 -16.13
CA PHE A 13 -4.30 0.55 -15.53
C PHE A 13 -5.01 -0.55 -14.76
N GLU A 14 -4.52 -1.78 -14.92
CA GLU A 14 -4.95 -2.97 -14.19
C GLU A 14 -3.88 -3.41 -13.21
N TYR A 15 -4.32 -3.92 -12.06
CA TYR A 15 -3.49 -4.36 -10.96
C TYR A 15 -3.80 -5.83 -10.70
N ARG A 16 -2.78 -6.69 -10.66
CA ARG A 16 -2.96 -8.13 -10.41
C ARG A 16 -1.80 -8.76 -9.62
N ASP A 17 -1.94 -10.03 -9.26
CA ASP A 17 -0.89 -10.87 -8.67
C ASP A 17 -0.27 -10.30 -7.38
N LEU A 18 -1.11 -9.72 -6.51
CA LEU A 18 -0.66 -9.17 -5.23
C LEU A 18 -0.13 -10.28 -4.32
N VAL A 19 1.12 -10.13 -3.95
CA VAL A 19 1.82 -10.92 -2.94
C VAL A 19 2.24 -9.97 -1.83
N VAL A 20 1.90 -10.29 -0.59
CA VAL A 20 2.28 -9.51 0.58
C VAL A 20 3.01 -10.40 1.57
N THR A 21 4.17 -9.95 2.01
CA THR A 21 4.94 -10.60 3.07
C THR A 21 5.07 -9.68 4.28
N GLY A 22 5.04 -10.29 5.45
CA GLY A 22 5.12 -9.59 6.75
C GLY A 22 6.41 -9.91 7.49
N GLY A 23 6.32 -9.90 8.82
CA GLY A 23 7.48 -9.99 9.71
C GLY A 23 7.75 -8.62 10.35
N HIS A 24 8.90 -8.02 10.08
CA HIS A 24 9.25 -6.73 10.69
C HIS A 24 8.57 -5.51 10.04
N THR A 25 8.18 -5.64 8.77
CA THR A 25 7.41 -4.64 8.02
C THR A 25 6.55 -5.33 6.96
N VAL A 26 5.76 -4.54 6.24
CA VAL A 26 4.97 -4.99 5.09
C VAL A 26 5.79 -4.78 3.81
N HIS A 27 5.96 -5.85 3.04
CA HIS A 27 6.40 -5.76 1.64
C HIS A 27 5.26 -6.22 0.74
N ALA A 28 4.88 -5.38 -0.21
CA ALA A 28 3.86 -5.69 -1.21
C ALA A 28 4.51 -5.75 -2.60
N SER A 29 4.16 -6.77 -3.38
CA SER A 29 4.56 -6.87 -4.78
C SER A 29 3.38 -7.28 -5.64
N PHE A 30 3.17 -6.59 -6.75
CA PHE A 30 2.04 -6.80 -7.65
C PHE A 30 2.43 -6.37 -9.07
N SER A 31 1.65 -6.80 -10.04
CA SER A 31 1.83 -6.43 -11.45
C SER A 31 0.90 -5.26 -11.78
N VAL A 32 1.41 -4.27 -12.51
CA VAL A 32 0.65 -3.16 -13.07
C VAL A 32 0.74 -3.23 -14.58
N THR A 33 -0.41 -3.20 -15.26
CA THR A 33 -0.51 -3.27 -16.72
C THR A 33 -1.21 -2.02 -17.23
N ASN A 34 -0.63 -1.35 -18.22
CA ASN A 34 -1.34 -0.33 -19.00
C ASN A 34 -2.27 -1.02 -19.99
N THR A 35 -3.58 -0.89 -19.79
CA THR A 35 -4.61 -1.55 -20.60
C THR A 35 -5.28 -0.62 -21.61
N GLY A 36 -4.88 0.65 -21.67
CA GLY A 36 -5.37 1.59 -22.68
C GLY A 36 -4.43 1.72 -23.88
N ASP A 37 -4.83 2.56 -24.83
CA ASP A 37 -4.18 2.70 -26.14
C ASP A 37 -3.07 3.76 -26.18
N ARG A 38 -2.72 4.36 -25.03
CA ARG A 38 -1.71 5.43 -24.93
C ARG A 38 -0.71 5.13 -23.83
N SER A 39 0.53 5.58 -24.02
CA SER A 39 1.52 5.58 -22.95
C SER A 39 1.07 6.49 -21.82
N GLY A 40 1.42 6.11 -20.59
CA GLY A 40 0.99 6.86 -19.41
C GLY A 40 1.78 6.51 -18.17
N ALA A 41 1.65 7.38 -17.17
CA ALA A 41 2.16 7.13 -15.83
C ALA A 41 1.01 6.70 -14.91
N ASP A 42 1.30 5.76 -14.04
CA ASP A 42 0.45 5.39 -12.90
C ASP A 42 1.23 5.55 -11.60
N VAL A 43 0.52 5.79 -10.50
CA VAL A 43 1.11 5.87 -9.17
C VAL A 43 0.37 4.90 -8.24
N PRO A 44 0.67 3.59 -8.32
CA PRO A 44 0.20 2.61 -7.35
C PRO A 44 0.48 2.99 -5.90
N GLN A 45 -0.52 2.85 -5.04
CA GLN A 45 -0.46 3.23 -3.63
C GLN A 45 -0.80 2.04 -2.74
N LEU A 46 0.02 1.80 -1.72
CA LEU A 46 -0.19 0.78 -0.70
C LEU A 46 -0.79 1.42 0.55
N TYR A 47 -1.87 0.84 1.05
CA TYR A 47 -2.59 1.27 2.23
C TYR A 47 -2.65 0.17 3.28
N MET A 48 -2.54 0.54 4.55
CA MET A 48 -3.13 -0.23 5.64
C MET A 48 -4.61 0.14 5.71
N ILE A 49 -5.49 -0.85 5.82
CA ILE A 49 -6.94 -0.64 6.00
C ILE A 49 -7.45 -1.22 7.32
N ALA A 50 -6.74 -2.17 7.91
CA ALA A 50 -7.01 -2.69 9.24
C ALA A 50 -5.73 -3.11 9.96
N ALA A 51 -5.71 -2.90 11.26
CA ALA A 51 -4.70 -3.32 12.21
C ALA A 51 -5.37 -4.12 13.35
N PRO A 52 -4.62 -4.78 14.24
CA PRO A 52 -5.20 -5.45 15.40
C PRO A 52 -6.10 -4.51 16.22
N GLY A 53 -7.39 -4.83 16.29
CA GLY A 53 -8.38 -4.07 17.06
C GLY A 53 -8.86 -2.75 16.45
N GLU A 54 -8.42 -2.36 15.25
CA GLU A 54 -8.81 -1.08 14.63
C GLU A 54 -8.89 -1.17 13.10
N SER A 55 -9.95 -0.58 12.51
CA SER A 55 -10.01 -0.29 11.08
C SER A 55 -9.48 1.10 10.83
N ARG A 56 -8.42 1.23 10.03
CA ARG A 56 -7.76 2.51 9.79
C ARG A 56 -7.13 2.54 8.41
N LEU A 57 -7.57 3.51 7.60
CA LEU A 57 -6.97 3.80 6.30
C LEU A 57 -5.71 4.66 6.49
N ARG A 58 -4.56 4.14 6.08
CA ARG A 58 -3.27 4.85 6.15
C ARG A 58 -2.40 4.49 4.95
N LEU A 59 -1.88 5.50 4.25
CA LEU A 59 -0.91 5.32 3.17
C LEU A 59 0.42 4.83 3.76
N LEU A 60 0.91 3.70 3.25
CA LEU A 60 2.17 3.07 3.65
C LEU A 60 3.31 3.35 2.66
N GLY A 61 2.98 3.64 1.40
CA GLY A 61 3.94 3.93 0.36
C GLY A 61 3.29 3.98 -1.01
N PHE A 62 4.02 4.46 -2.00
CA PHE A 62 3.60 4.52 -3.39
C PHE A 62 4.83 4.44 -4.31
N GLU A 63 4.64 3.99 -5.55
CA GLU A 63 5.69 3.97 -6.58
C GLU A 63 5.10 4.55 -7.86
N ARG A 64 5.82 5.45 -8.53
CA ARG A 64 5.43 5.92 -9.87
C ARG A 64 6.01 4.99 -10.91
N VAL A 65 5.18 4.54 -11.85
CA VAL A 65 5.59 3.73 -13.00
C VAL A 65 5.12 4.37 -14.29
N GLU A 66 5.95 4.28 -15.33
CA GLU A 66 5.61 4.69 -16.69
C GLU A 66 5.54 3.44 -17.56
N LEU A 67 4.47 3.33 -18.34
CA LEU A 67 4.16 2.13 -19.11
C LEU A 67 3.62 2.49 -20.50
N GLU A 68 4.15 1.81 -21.52
CA GLU A 68 3.59 1.79 -22.87
C GLU A 68 2.26 0.98 -22.91
N PRO A 69 1.41 1.17 -23.93
CA PRO A 69 0.21 0.35 -24.12
C PRO A 69 0.51 -1.15 -24.08
N GLY A 70 -0.24 -1.90 -23.27
CA GLY A 70 -0.05 -3.35 -23.08
C GLY A 70 1.15 -3.74 -22.21
N GLN A 71 2.03 -2.79 -21.82
CA GLN A 71 3.19 -3.09 -21.00
C GLN A 71 2.77 -3.44 -19.58
N THR A 72 3.38 -4.49 -19.03
CA THR A 72 3.26 -4.89 -17.62
C THR A 72 4.57 -4.67 -16.88
N ARG A 73 4.52 -4.11 -15.68
CA ARG A 73 5.68 -4.02 -14.77
C ARG A 73 5.34 -4.55 -13.39
N ARG A 74 6.32 -5.22 -12.77
CA ARG A 74 6.25 -5.63 -11.37
C ARG A 74 6.66 -4.45 -10.47
N VAL A 75 5.75 -4.05 -9.59
CA VAL A 75 5.95 -3.00 -8.58
C VAL A 75 6.27 -3.64 -7.23
N ARG A 76 7.11 -2.97 -6.43
CA ARG A 76 7.47 -3.43 -5.08
C ARG A 76 7.47 -2.25 -4.12
N ILE A 77 6.56 -2.27 -3.15
CA ILE A 77 6.44 -1.23 -2.13
C ILE A 77 6.78 -1.85 -0.77
N GLU A 78 7.78 -1.28 -0.10
CA GLU A 78 8.09 -1.56 1.29
C GLU A 78 7.51 -0.44 2.16
N ALA A 79 6.73 -0.81 3.16
CA ALA A 79 6.19 0.14 4.12
C ALA A 79 7.28 0.61 5.09
N ASP A 80 7.38 1.91 5.35
CA ASP A 80 8.18 2.40 6.47
C ASP A 80 7.55 1.87 7.78
N PRO A 81 8.29 1.13 8.62
CA PRO A 81 7.78 0.61 9.89
C PRO A 81 7.17 1.69 10.79
N ARG A 82 7.62 2.95 10.70
CA ARG A 82 7.05 4.08 11.45
C ARG A 82 5.61 4.40 11.05
N LEU A 83 5.22 4.11 9.81
CA LEU A 83 3.84 4.28 9.35
C LEU A 83 2.93 3.17 9.89
N LEU A 84 3.49 2.00 10.21
CA LEU A 84 2.79 0.89 10.85
C LEU A 84 2.70 1.05 12.38
N ALA A 85 3.61 1.83 12.96
CA ALA A 85 3.67 2.06 14.39
C ALA A 85 2.54 2.98 14.89
N ARG A 86 2.09 2.69 16.10
CA ARG A 86 1.19 3.52 16.91
C ARG A 86 1.97 4.08 18.07
N TYR A 87 1.68 5.32 18.46
CA TYR A 87 2.27 5.90 19.66
C TYR A 87 1.57 5.33 20.90
N ASP A 88 2.35 4.76 21.81
CA ASP A 88 1.93 4.33 23.15
C ASP A 88 2.17 5.49 24.12
N GLY A 89 1.08 6.05 24.63
CA GLY A 89 1.11 7.20 25.55
C GLY A 89 1.67 6.85 26.93
N GLU A 90 1.50 5.62 27.40
CA GLU A 90 2.02 5.16 28.69
C GLU A 90 3.51 4.91 28.59
N ALA A 91 3.95 4.20 27.54
CA ALA A 91 5.35 3.87 27.31
C ALA A 91 6.16 5.00 26.65
N ARG A 92 5.52 6.13 26.29
CA ARG A 92 6.11 7.27 25.54
C ARG A 92 6.96 6.86 24.34
N SER A 93 6.53 5.80 23.64
CA SER A 93 7.29 5.18 22.55
C SER A 93 6.37 4.75 21.42
N TRP A 94 6.94 4.53 20.23
CA TRP A 94 6.20 4.03 19.08
C TRP A 94 6.25 2.50 19.08
N ARG A 95 5.13 1.84 18.82
CA ARG A 95 5.04 0.37 18.80
C ARG A 95 4.23 -0.12 17.60
N ILE A 96 4.72 -1.14 16.92
CA ILE A 96 3.94 -1.99 16.02
C ILE A 96 3.36 -3.11 16.87
N GLU A 97 2.04 -3.24 16.86
CA GLU A 97 1.35 -4.32 17.55
C GLU A 97 1.55 -5.64 16.78
N PRO A 98 1.91 -6.75 17.44
CA PRO A 98 1.94 -8.04 16.78
C PRO A 98 0.51 -8.44 16.37
N GLY A 99 0.35 -8.99 15.17
CA GLY A 99 -0.94 -9.54 14.77
C GLY A 99 -1.25 -9.42 13.28
N GLY A 100 -2.53 -9.59 12.97
CA GLY A 100 -3.06 -9.53 11.61
C GLY A 100 -3.34 -8.10 11.17
N TYR A 101 -2.75 -7.73 10.05
CA TYR A 101 -2.99 -6.47 9.35
C TYR A 101 -3.66 -6.79 8.00
N THR A 102 -4.51 -5.87 7.54
CA THR A 102 -5.02 -5.92 6.17
C THR A 102 -4.48 -4.73 5.41
N VAL A 103 -3.86 -5.01 4.27
CA VAL A 103 -3.33 -3.99 3.37
C VAL A 103 -4.03 -4.07 2.03
N ALA A 104 -4.10 -2.94 1.35
CA ALA A 104 -4.73 -2.82 0.05
C ALA A 104 -3.88 -1.97 -0.89
N VAL A 105 -3.89 -2.32 -2.17
CA VAL A 105 -3.27 -1.55 -3.24
C VAL A 105 -4.38 -0.93 -4.08
N GLY A 106 -4.20 0.34 -4.44
CA GLY A 106 -5.12 1.04 -5.34
C GLY A 106 -4.46 2.22 -6.02
N ALA A 107 -5.20 2.82 -6.97
CA ALA A 107 -4.80 4.08 -7.61
C ALA A 107 -5.06 5.29 -6.70
N SER A 108 -5.98 5.16 -5.73
CA SER A 108 -6.27 6.17 -4.71
C SER A 108 -6.89 5.53 -3.47
N ALA A 109 -7.01 6.32 -2.39
CA ALA A 109 -7.61 5.90 -1.12
C ALA A 109 -9.08 5.45 -1.25
N VAL A 110 -9.78 5.87 -2.31
CA VAL A 110 -11.18 5.51 -2.60
C VAL A 110 -11.32 4.49 -3.74
N ALA A 111 -10.22 4.12 -4.38
CA ALA A 111 -10.18 3.20 -5.52
C ALA A 111 -9.20 2.04 -5.26
N LEU A 112 -9.44 1.32 -4.17
CA LEU A 112 -8.70 0.11 -3.80
C LEU A 112 -9.04 -1.03 -4.78
N LYS A 113 -8.02 -1.74 -5.26
CA LYS A 113 -8.14 -2.78 -6.30
C LYS A 113 -7.83 -4.18 -5.76
N LEU A 114 -6.76 -4.30 -4.99
CA LEU A 114 -6.29 -5.58 -4.43
C LEU A 114 -6.16 -5.44 -2.92
N ALA A 115 -6.45 -6.49 -2.18
CA ALA A 115 -6.28 -6.52 -0.73
C ALA A 115 -5.73 -7.87 -0.27
N ALA A 116 -4.91 -7.86 0.77
CA ALA A 116 -4.34 -9.06 1.37
C ALA A 116 -4.17 -8.89 2.88
N LYS A 117 -4.23 -10.01 3.59
CA LYS A 117 -3.89 -10.08 5.02
C LYS A 117 -2.42 -10.43 5.18
N VAL A 118 -1.79 -9.83 6.19
CA VAL A 118 -0.38 -10.05 6.51
C VAL A 118 -0.20 -10.06 8.02
N LYS A 119 0.73 -10.87 8.53
CA LYS A 119 1.09 -10.87 9.95
C LYS A 119 2.36 -10.06 10.18
N LEU A 120 2.31 -9.14 11.14
CA LEU A 120 3.50 -8.42 11.61
C LEU A 120 3.94 -8.94 12.97
N ALA A 121 5.25 -8.96 13.18
CA ALA A 121 5.89 -9.16 14.46
C ALA A 121 5.86 -7.84 15.24
N GLY A 122 5.60 -7.93 16.54
CA GLY A 122 5.59 -6.76 17.41
C GLY A 122 6.96 -6.12 17.49
N ARG A 123 7.02 -4.79 17.48
CA ARG A 123 8.28 -4.04 17.54
C ARG A 123 8.11 -2.68 18.21
N GLY A 124 8.98 -2.36 19.16
CA GLY A 124 9.11 -1.02 19.72
C GLY A 124 10.11 -0.16 18.94
N PHE A 125 9.85 1.14 18.88
CA PHE A 125 10.71 2.20 18.38
C PHE A 125 10.77 3.29 19.45
N GLY A 126 11.89 3.36 20.14
CA GLY A 126 12.17 4.31 21.22
C GLY A 126 13.58 4.06 21.72
N ARG A 127 14.32 5.14 22.00
CA ARG A 127 15.64 5.09 22.62
C ARG A 127 15.57 4.51 24.02
#